data_AF-A0A0M9GEP1-F1
#
_entry.id   AF-A0A0M9GEP1-F1
#
_cell.length_a   1.000
_cell.length_b   1.000
_cell.length_c   1.000
_cell.angle_alpha   90.00
_cell.angle_beta   90.00
_cell.angle_gamma   90.00
#
_symmetry.space_group_name_H-M   'P 1'
#
loop_
_entity.id
_entity.type
_entity.pdbx_description
1 polymer ?
#
loop_
_entity_poly.entity_id
_entity_poly.type
_entity_poly.pdbx_seq_one_letter_code
_entity_poly.pdbx_strand_id
1 'polypeptide(L)'
;MLEVSAEQLGRTPVTVGTIAAGRHFGEQLEALDRLFTVGHGLTLEASRCAVFLLGWFYPGEVGGIDLSLVAWKVSPAVAADMALVFQLMVQLQQRGVGVSQLGLEDRARALLAAWFPEVLGLAPRPPAGTELKAFRRRHDLTPQACAELVRVPTALYKEWEQDCHPIPLTLWIELRTLMGERRLRSTPRGVAMERAMPGRFA
;
A
#
# COMPACT_ATOMS: atom_id res chain seq x y z
N MET A 1 -3.45 32.10 21.48
CA MET A 1 -4.10 32.01 20.17
C MET A 1 -3.23 32.80 19.22
N LEU A 2 -2.35 32.12 18.47
CA LEU A 2 -1.48 32.79 17.50
C LEU A 2 -2.25 32.85 16.18
N GLU A 3 -2.77 34.04 15.85
CA GLU A 3 -3.38 34.28 14.55
C GLU A 3 -2.27 34.41 13.51
N VAL A 4 -2.17 33.41 12.63
CA VAL A 4 -1.34 33.49 11.43
C VAL A 4 -2.20 34.14 10.36
N SER A 5 -1.92 35.42 10.05
CA SER A 5 -2.63 36.20 9.05
C SER A 5 -2.54 35.56 7.66
N ALA A 6 -3.69 35.44 6.99
CA ALA A 6 -3.85 34.85 5.67
C ALA A 6 -3.03 35.53 4.55
N GLU A 7 -2.46 36.71 4.80
CA GLU A 7 -1.60 37.44 3.86
C GLU A 7 -0.23 36.79 3.62
N GLN A 8 0.22 35.84 4.46
CA GLN A 8 1.47 35.10 4.21
C GLN A 8 1.34 33.99 3.14
N LEU A 9 0.15 33.78 2.57
CA LEU A 9 -0.13 32.71 1.60
C LEU A 9 -0.11 33.17 0.13
N GLY A 10 0.55 34.29 -0.18
CA GLY A 10 0.95 34.63 -1.55
C GLY A 10 2.02 33.68 -2.07
N ARG A 11 1.69 32.40 -2.24
CA ARG A 11 2.64 31.36 -2.67
C ARG A 11 2.88 31.48 -4.17
N THR A 12 4.06 32.01 -4.51
CA THR A 12 4.73 31.74 -5.79
C THR A 12 4.75 30.22 -6.02
N PRO A 13 4.50 29.71 -7.24
CA PRO A 13 4.56 28.28 -7.50
C PRO A 13 5.96 27.74 -7.16
N VAL A 14 6.03 26.96 -6.09
CA VAL A 14 7.27 26.29 -5.66
C VAL A 14 7.46 25.08 -6.57
N THR A 15 8.45 25.14 -7.44
CA THR A 15 8.89 23.99 -8.25
C THR A 15 9.80 23.09 -7.43
N VAL A 16 9.78 21.78 -7.72
CA VAL A 16 10.59 20.75 -7.03
C VAL A 16 12.09 21.12 -7.00
N GLY A 17 12.58 21.85 -8.02
CA GLY A 17 13.96 22.36 -8.09
C GLY A 17 14.35 23.31 -6.96
N THR A 18 13.42 24.11 -6.43
CA THR A 18 13.67 25.01 -5.29
C THR A 18 13.69 24.26 -3.96
N ILE A 19 13.09 23.07 -3.91
CA ILE A 19 12.97 22.23 -2.70
C ILE A 19 14.27 21.46 -2.45
N ALA A 20 15.01 21.15 -3.52
CA ALA A 20 16.29 20.42 -3.49
C ALA A 20 17.40 21.10 -2.68
N ALA A 21 17.23 22.36 -2.25
CA ALA A 21 18.19 23.08 -1.40
C ALA A 21 18.18 22.66 0.08
N GLY A 22 17.27 21.77 0.51
CA GLY A 22 17.27 21.21 1.87
C GLY A 22 18.38 20.18 2.07
N ARG A 23 19.13 20.26 3.19
CA ARG A 23 20.28 19.39 3.51
C ARG A 23 20.05 17.86 3.45
N HIS A 24 18.80 17.41 3.36
CA HIS A 24 18.41 15.99 3.35
C HIS A 24 17.50 15.60 2.18
N PHE A 25 17.24 16.50 1.21
CA PHE A 25 16.24 16.23 0.17
C PHE A 25 16.63 15.06 -0.74
N GLY A 26 17.92 14.89 -1.04
CA GLY A 26 18.43 13.74 -1.80
C GLY A 26 18.21 12.42 -1.06
N GLU A 27 18.63 12.34 0.21
CA GLU A 27 18.47 11.15 1.06
C GLU A 27 16.99 10.75 1.22
N GLN A 28 16.10 11.75 1.31
CA GLN A 28 14.66 11.55 1.39
C GLN A 28 14.06 10.95 0.11
N LEU A 29 14.52 11.42 -1.06
CA LEU A 29 14.08 10.86 -2.35
C LEU A 29 14.62 9.45 -2.57
N GLU A 30 15.86 9.18 -2.15
CA GLU A 30 16.42 7.82 -2.18
C GLU A 30 15.68 6.88 -1.24
N ALA A 31 15.32 7.33 -0.04
CA ALA A 31 14.48 6.58 0.89
C ALA A 31 13.10 6.27 0.29
N LEU A 32 12.49 7.25 -0.39
CA LEU A 32 11.23 7.05 -1.09
C LEU A 32 11.34 5.97 -2.18
N ASP A 33 12.43 6.00 -2.95
CA ASP A 33 12.69 5.00 -3.98
C ASP A 33 12.86 3.58 -3.41
N ARG A 34 13.61 3.46 -2.30
CA ARG A 34 13.77 2.20 -1.56
C ARG A 34 12.44 1.68 -1.02
N LEU A 35 11.60 2.54 -0.43
CA LEU A 35 10.29 2.13 0.06
C LEU A 35 9.37 1.64 -1.05
N PHE A 36 9.39 2.27 -2.22
CA PHE A 36 8.63 1.76 -3.38
C PHE A 36 9.13 0.38 -3.80
N THR A 37 10.45 0.18 -3.83
CA THR A 37 11.07 -1.12 -4.15
C THR A 37 10.64 -2.20 -3.15
N VAL A 38 10.76 -1.93 -1.85
CA VAL A 38 10.31 -2.85 -0.78
C VAL A 38 8.81 -3.10 -0.87
N GLY A 39 8.00 -2.06 -1.11
CA GLY A 39 6.55 -2.14 -1.23
C GLY A 39 6.06 -3.08 -2.32
N HIS A 40 6.83 -3.32 -3.38
CA HIS A 40 6.45 -4.31 -4.41
C HIS A 40 6.65 -5.77 -3.96
N GLY A 41 7.39 -6.03 -2.88
CA GLY A 41 7.64 -7.37 -2.34
C GLY A 41 6.39 -8.10 -1.84
N LEU A 42 6.52 -9.39 -1.53
CA LEU A 42 5.43 -10.28 -1.11
C LEU A 42 5.39 -10.52 0.42
N THR A 43 6.09 -9.71 1.21
CA THR A 43 6.21 -9.90 2.67
C THR A 43 5.22 -9.00 3.42
N LEU A 44 5.01 -9.30 4.71
CA LEU A 44 4.25 -8.40 5.60
C LEU A 44 4.93 -7.03 5.77
N GLU A 45 6.24 -6.97 5.62
CA GLU A 45 6.96 -5.69 5.62
C GLU A 45 6.67 -4.89 4.34
N ALA A 46 6.64 -5.58 3.19
CA ALA A 46 6.27 -4.97 1.92
C ALA A 46 4.83 -4.43 1.93
N SER A 47 3.88 -5.18 2.51
CA SER A 47 2.50 -4.71 2.64
C SER A 47 2.42 -3.43 3.47
N ARG A 48 3.17 -3.34 4.58
CA ARG A 48 3.21 -2.15 5.43
C ARG A 48 3.84 -0.94 4.73
N CYS A 49 4.92 -1.16 3.97
CA CYS A 49 5.51 -0.12 3.13
C CYS A 49 4.50 0.40 2.11
N ALA A 50 3.72 -0.50 1.49
CA ALA A 50 2.70 -0.13 0.54
C ALA A 50 1.54 0.63 1.17
N VAL A 51 1.03 0.20 2.34
CA VAL A 51 0.00 0.95 3.06
C VAL A 51 0.50 2.34 3.45
N PHE A 52 1.74 2.47 3.92
CA PHE A 52 2.34 3.78 4.24
C PHE A 52 2.40 4.70 3.02
N LEU A 53 2.93 4.21 1.89
CA LEU A 53 3.02 4.98 0.66
C LEU A 53 1.64 5.31 0.10
N LEU A 54 0.75 4.33 -0.03
CA LEU A 54 -0.57 4.53 -0.60
C LEU A 54 -1.49 5.36 0.30
N GLY A 55 -1.29 5.32 1.62
CA GLY A 55 -1.95 6.23 2.55
C GLY A 55 -1.57 7.70 2.31
N TRP A 56 -0.39 7.97 1.72
CA TRP A 56 -0.02 9.31 1.28
C TRP A 56 -0.62 9.68 -0.08
N PHE A 57 -0.54 8.76 -1.07
CA PHE A 57 -0.95 9.04 -2.45
C PHE A 57 -2.47 8.97 -2.66
N TYR A 58 -3.17 8.12 -1.91
CA TYR A 58 -4.61 7.83 -2.03
C TYR A 58 -5.29 7.82 -0.65
N PRO A 59 -5.20 8.92 0.14
CA PRO A 59 -5.70 8.92 1.51
C PRO A 59 -7.22 8.70 1.60
N GLY A 60 -7.99 9.14 0.60
CA GLY A 60 -9.45 8.96 0.57
C GLY A 60 -9.88 7.52 0.33
N GLU A 61 -9.09 6.78 -0.43
CA GLU A 61 -9.40 5.40 -0.84
C GLU A 61 -8.79 4.37 0.11
N VAL A 62 -7.60 4.65 0.64
CA VAL A 62 -6.82 3.73 1.48
C VAL A 62 -6.98 4.02 2.98
N GLY A 63 -7.60 5.14 3.34
CA GLY A 63 -7.84 5.52 4.74
C GLY A 63 -6.68 6.29 5.39
N GLY A 64 -5.78 6.85 4.58
CA GLY A 64 -4.65 7.65 5.04
C GLY A 64 -3.50 6.85 5.65
N ILE A 65 -2.60 7.55 6.33
CA ILE A 65 -1.44 6.95 7.00
C ILE A 65 -1.77 6.73 8.47
N ASP A 66 -1.85 5.47 8.88
CA ASP A 66 -1.91 5.08 10.29
C ASP A 66 -0.54 4.52 10.74
N LEU A 67 0.24 5.37 11.41
CA LEU A 67 1.57 5.01 11.92
C LEU A 67 1.51 3.91 12.98
N SER A 68 0.38 3.75 13.70
CA SER A 68 0.21 2.66 14.68
C SER A 68 0.13 1.30 13.99
N LEU A 69 -0.37 1.26 12.76
CA LEU A 69 -0.47 0.05 11.95
C LEU A 69 0.83 -0.27 11.19
N VAL A 70 1.55 0.75 10.68
CA VAL A 70 2.69 0.54 9.78
C VAL A 70 4.07 0.67 10.42
N ALA A 71 4.32 1.66 11.30
CA ALA A 71 5.69 2.04 11.69
C ALA A 71 6.33 1.10 12.73
N TRP A 72 5.53 0.47 13.60
CA TRP A 72 6.04 -0.34 14.72
C TRP A 72 6.36 -1.80 14.35
N LYS A 73 6.14 -2.18 13.09
CA LYS A 73 6.09 -3.58 12.67
C LYS A 73 6.99 -3.87 11.45
N VAL A 74 7.96 -3.01 11.20
CA VAL A 74 8.95 -3.12 10.12
C VAL A 74 10.35 -3.18 10.70
N SER A 75 11.33 -3.63 9.91
CA SER A 75 12.74 -3.64 10.28
C SER A 75 13.26 -2.22 10.54
N PRO A 76 14.33 -2.05 11.34
CA PRO A 76 14.91 -0.73 11.60
C PRO A 76 15.30 0.04 10.35
N ALA A 77 15.76 -0.65 9.30
CA ALA A 77 16.11 -0.03 8.02
C ALA A 77 14.88 0.58 7.33
N VAL A 78 13.79 -0.17 7.24
CA VAL A 78 12.53 0.32 6.67
C VAL A 78 11.92 1.43 7.53
N ALA A 79 12.01 1.32 8.86
CA ALA A 79 11.53 2.38 9.77
C ALA A 79 12.30 3.70 9.56
N ALA A 80 13.62 3.63 9.35
CA ALA A 80 14.44 4.81 9.06
C ALA A 80 14.03 5.46 7.73
N ASP A 81 13.80 4.66 6.69
CA ASP A 81 13.32 5.16 5.40
C ASP A 81 11.91 5.78 5.52
N MET A 82 10.98 5.15 6.26
CA MET A 82 9.66 5.73 6.54
C MET A 82 9.75 7.08 7.25
N ALA A 83 10.69 7.25 8.18
CA ALA A 83 10.89 8.52 8.90
C ALA A 83 11.39 9.63 7.95
N LEU A 84 12.36 9.33 7.09
CA LEU A 84 12.86 10.26 6.08
C LEU A 84 11.75 10.67 5.10
N VAL A 85 10.99 9.70 4.62
CA VAL A 85 9.87 9.96 3.70
C VAL A 85 8.78 10.75 4.40
N PHE A 86 8.43 10.45 5.65
CA PHE A 86 7.46 11.24 6.40
C PHE A 86 7.92 12.71 6.56
N GLN A 87 9.20 12.93 6.83
CA GLN A 87 9.78 14.28 6.85
C GLN A 87 9.64 14.98 5.49
N LEU A 88 9.87 14.26 4.38
CA LEU A 88 9.65 14.76 3.02
C LEU A 88 8.18 15.15 2.80
N MET A 89 7.23 14.29 3.20
CA MET A 89 5.78 14.58 3.08
C MET A 89 5.43 15.90 3.78
N VAL A 90 5.87 16.07 5.03
CA VAL A 90 5.63 17.29 5.83
C VAL A 90 6.23 18.51 5.14
N GLN A 91 7.47 18.40 4.67
CA GLN A 91 8.16 19.49 3.98
C GLN A 91 7.49 19.91 2.67
N LEU A 92 6.98 18.96 1.88
CA LEU A 92 6.25 19.24 0.65
C LEU A 92 4.90 19.91 0.95
N GLN A 93 4.15 19.38 1.93
CA GLN A 93 2.87 19.93 2.36
C GLN A 93 3.00 21.37 2.88
N GLN A 94 4.03 21.66 3.69
CA GLN A 94 4.32 23.01 4.18
C GLN A 94 4.62 24.01 3.06
N ARG A 95 5.10 23.51 1.91
CA ARG A 95 5.39 24.30 0.71
C ARG A 95 4.22 24.34 -0.28
N GLY A 96 3.10 23.68 0.04
CA GLY A 96 1.93 23.59 -0.84
C GLY A 96 2.16 22.71 -2.07
N VAL A 97 3.14 21.79 -2.00
CA VAL A 97 3.43 20.86 -3.09
C VAL A 97 2.70 19.55 -2.85
N GLY A 98 1.77 19.24 -3.75
CA GLY A 98 1.01 18.01 -3.73
C GLY A 98 1.82 16.82 -4.25
N VAL A 99 1.40 15.62 -3.87
CA VAL A 99 2.04 14.36 -4.31
C VAL A 99 2.05 14.21 -5.84
N SER A 100 1.05 14.77 -6.52
CA SER A 100 0.91 14.78 -7.98
C SER A 100 2.02 15.55 -8.72
N GLN A 101 2.82 16.33 -7.99
CA GLN A 101 3.92 17.11 -8.55
C GLN A 101 5.26 16.36 -8.49
N LEU A 102 5.28 15.14 -7.93
CA LEU A 102 6.48 14.30 -7.83
C LEU A 102 6.71 13.42 -9.05
N GLY A 103 5.71 13.22 -9.93
CA GLY A 103 5.85 12.37 -11.11
C GLY A 103 5.94 10.88 -10.77
N LEU A 104 5.34 10.48 -9.64
CA LEU A 104 5.40 9.10 -9.12
C LEU A 104 4.06 8.38 -9.23
N GLU A 105 3.10 8.95 -9.97
CA GLU A 105 1.71 8.48 -10.05
C GLU A 105 1.64 7.07 -10.64
N ASP A 106 2.45 6.76 -11.65
CA ASP A 106 2.48 5.43 -12.26
C ASP A 106 3.02 4.37 -11.29
N ARG A 107 4.04 4.72 -10.50
CA ARG A 107 4.59 3.83 -9.46
C ARG A 107 3.57 3.60 -8.34
N ALA A 108 2.93 4.67 -7.89
CA ALA A 108 1.87 4.59 -6.88
C ALA A 108 0.67 3.79 -7.39
N ARG A 109 0.25 3.97 -8.64
CA ARG A 109 -0.83 3.21 -9.27
C ARG A 109 -0.49 1.73 -9.42
N ALA A 110 0.75 1.40 -9.81
CA ALA A 110 1.21 0.01 -9.87
C ALA A 110 1.19 -0.65 -8.49
N LEU A 111 1.59 0.09 -7.44
CA LEU A 111 1.53 -0.38 -6.06
C LEU A 111 0.09 -0.54 -5.58
N LEU A 112 -0.80 0.40 -5.93
CA LEU A 112 -2.24 0.34 -5.66
C LEU A 112 -2.87 -0.89 -6.32
N ALA A 113 -2.56 -1.17 -7.58
CA ALA A 113 -3.03 -2.38 -8.26
C ALA A 113 -2.51 -3.68 -7.61
N ALA A 114 -1.34 -3.65 -6.99
CA ALA A 114 -0.78 -4.82 -6.32
C ALA A 114 -1.43 -5.11 -4.96
N TRP A 115 -1.83 -4.07 -4.23
CA TRP A 115 -2.25 -4.19 -2.83
C TRP A 115 -3.71 -3.86 -2.58
N PHE A 116 -4.25 -2.85 -3.25
CA PHE A 116 -5.64 -2.42 -3.19
C PHE A 116 -6.31 -2.44 -4.58
N PRO A 117 -6.23 -3.54 -5.34
CA PRO A 117 -6.83 -3.61 -6.67
C PRO A 117 -8.34 -3.30 -6.66
N GLU A 118 -9.04 -3.53 -5.54
CA GLU A 118 -10.43 -3.14 -5.32
C GLU A 118 -10.70 -1.64 -5.44
N VAL A 119 -9.73 -0.78 -5.07
CA VAL A 119 -9.82 0.68 -5.27
C VAL A 119 -9.86 1.01 -6.76
N LEU A 120 -9.25 0.17 -7.59
CA LEU A 120 -9.28 0.29 -9.06
C LEU A 120 -10.46 -0.46 -9.70
N GLY A 121 -11.39 -1.00 -8.91
CA GLY A 121 -12.47 -1.87 -9.39
C GLY A 121 -11.97 -3.24 -9.88
N LEU A 122 -10.70 -3.57 -9.64
CA LEU A 122 -10.07 -4.85 -9.97
C LEU A 122 -10.29 -5.78 -8.77
N ALA A 123 -11.43 -6.45 -8.67
CA ALA A 123 -11.82 -7.20 -7.47
C ALA A 123 -10.72 -8.12 -6.90
N PRO A 124 -10.46 -7.99 -5.58
CA PRO A 124 -10.91 -9.01 -4.64
C PRO A 124 -11.64 -8.39 -3.44
N ARG A 125 -12.66 -9.10 -2.95
CA ARG A 125 -13.42 -8.72 -1.76
C ARG A 125 -12.63 -9.13 -0.50
N PRO A 126 -12.82 -8.45 0.65
CA PRO A 126 -12.39 -8.98 1.93
C PRO A 126 -12.91 -10.42 2.11
N PRO A 127 -12.13 -11.31 2.74
CA PRO A 127 -12.41 -12.72 2.84
C PRO A 127 -13.58 -12.88 3.79
N ALA A 128 -14.52 -13.72 3.43
CA ALA A 128 -15.59 -14.10 4.33
C ALA A 128 -15.00 -14.80 5.57
N GLY A 129 -15.72 -14.77 6.69
CA GLY A 129 -15.32 -15.46 7.91
C GLY A 129 -15.11 -16.97 7.70
N THR A 130 -15.81 -17.55 6.73
CA THR A 130 -15.60 -18.95 6.30
C THR A 130 -14.23 -19.19 5.63
N GLU A 131 -13.72 -18.22 4.87
CA GLU A 131 -12.40 -18.28 4.23
C GLU A 131 -11.29 -18.12 5.27
N LEU A 132 -11.46 -17.24 6.26
CA LEU A 132 -10.55 -17.12 7.41
C LEU A 132 -10.48 -18.42 8.22
N LYS A 133 -11.64 -19.04 8.51
CA LYS A 133 -11.71 -20.36 9.17
C LYS A 133 -11.01 -21.44 8.35
N ALA A 134 -11.18 -21.43 7.02
CA ALA A 134 -10.55 -22.39 6.13
C ALA A 134 -9.02 -22.23 6.09
N PHE A 135 -8.53 -20.99 6.01
CA PHE A 135 -7.10 -20.67 6.13
C PHE A 135 -6.55 -21.19 7.47
N ARG A 136 -7.19 -20.81 8.58
CA ARG A 136 -6.78 -21.23 9.91
C ARG A 136 -6.67 -22.75 10.05
N ARG A 137 -7.69 -23.48 9.57
CA ARG A 137 -7.70 -24.96 9.59
C ARG A 137 -6.61 -25.57 8.71
N ARG A 138 -6.37 -25.01 7.52
CA ARG A 138 -5.35 -25.50 6.57
C ARG A 138 -3.94 -25.40 7.15
N HIS A 139 -3.69 -24.39 7.97
CA HIS A 139 -2.38 -24.11 8.56
C HIS A 139 -2.27 -24.56 10.03
N ASP A 140 -3.26 -25.31 10.55
CA ASP A 140 -3.33 -25.78 11.94
C ASP A 140 -3.10 -24.67 12.98
N LEU A 141 -3.69 -23.50 12.73
CA LEU A 141 -3.56 -22.33 13.59
C LEU A 141 -4.74 -22.24 14.58
N THR A 142 -4.47 -21.74 15.78
CA THR A 142 -5.54 -21.34 16.70
C THR A 142 -6.06 -19.94 16.33
N PRO A 143 -7.29 -19.55 16.74
CA PRO A 143 -7.75 -18.18 16.53
C PRO A 143 -6.82 -17.14 17.14
N GLN A 144 -6.18 -17.46 18.27
CA GLN A 144 -5.17 -16.61 18.90
C GLN A 144 -3.92 -16.51 18.02
N ALA A 145 -3.40 -17.63 17.50
CA ALA A 145 -2.23 -17.60 16.62
C ALA A 145 -2.49 -16.78 15.35
N CYS A 146 -3.67 -16.91 14.73
CA CYS A 146 -4.04 -16.05 13.60
C CYS A 146 -4.13 -14.58 14.00
N ALA A 147 -4.77 -14.27 15.13
CA ALA A 147 -4.87 -12.90 15.64
C ALA A 147 -3.48 -12.31 15.94
N GLU A 148 -2.53 -13.10 16.43
CA GLU A 148 -1.13 -12.71 16.63
C GLU A 148 -0.40 -12.47 15.31
N LEU A 149 -0.64 -13.28 14.27
CA LEU A 149 -0.04 -13.09 12.94
C LEU A 149 -0.43 -11.76 12.30
N VAL A 150 -1.71 -11.36 12.41
CA VAL A 150 -2.20 -10.05 11.96
C VAL A 150 -2.17 -8.97 13.05
N ARG A 151 -1.69 -9.33 14.25
CA ARG A 151 -1.50 -8.47 15.42
C ARG A 151 -2.74 -7.65 15.79
N VAL A 152 -3.88 -8.33 15.93
CA VAL A 152 -5.14 -7.78 16.43
C VAL A 152 -5.60 -8.54 17.68
N PRO A 153 -6.50 -7.98 18.50
CA PRO A 153 -7.11 -8.74 19.59
C PRO A 153 -7.82 -9.99 19.09
N THR A 154 -7.65 -11.12 19.77
CA THR A 154 -8.31 -12.39 19.42
C THR A 154 -9.84 -12.29 19.32
N ALA A 155 -10.46 -11.41 20.12
CA ALA A 155 -11.89 -11.13 20.04
C ALA A 155 -12.30 -10.56 18.68
N LEU A 156 -11.57 -9.55 18.20
CA LEU A 156 -11.81 -8.93 16.89
C LEU A 156 -11.63 -9.93 15.75
N TYR A 157 -10.58 -10.76 15.81
CA TYR A 157 -10.39 -11.81 14.81
C TYR A 157 -11.54 -12.84 14.80
N LYS A 158 -12.08 -13.20 15.97
CA LYS A 158 -13.25 -14.08 16.06
C LYS A 158 -14.51 -13.45 15.50
N GLU A 159 -14.70 -12.14 15.69
CA GLU A 159 -15.82 -11.41 15.07
C GLU A 159 -15.73 -11.42 13.54
N TRP A 160 -14.52 -11.31 12.98
CA TRP A 160 -14.30 -11.45 11.54
C TRP A 160 -14.59 -12.87 11.04
N GLU A 161 -14.17 -13.91 11.78
CA GLU A 161 -14.51 -15.31 11.47
C GLU A 161 -16.02 -15.58 11.49
N GLN A 162 -16.81 -14.70 12.13
CA GLN A 162 -18.27 -14.77 12.25
C GLN A 162 -19.00 -13.81 11.31
N ASP A 163 -18.28 -13.07 10.47
CA ASP A 163 -18.85 -12.05 9.58
C ASP A 163 -19.60 -10.93 10.35
N CYS A 164 -19.26 -10.71 11.63
CA CYS A 164 -19.92 -9.70 12.48
C CYS A 164 -19.38 -8.28 12.25
N HIS A 165 -18.12 -8.15 11.84
CA HIS A 165 -17.48 -6.88 11.52
C HIS A 165 -16.75 -6.97 10.17
N PRO A 166 -16.84 -5.93 9.32
CA PRO A 166 -16.03 -5.87 8.12
C PRO A 166 -14.54 -5.76 8.49
N ILE A 167 -13.70 -6.50 7.77
CA ILE A 167 -12.25 -6.43 7.94
C ILE A 167 -11.78 -5.10 7.34
N PRO A 168 -11.09 -4.23 8.11
CA PRO A 168 -10.49 -3.03 7.58
C PRO A 168 -9.56 -3.34 6.41
N LEU A 169 -9.61 -2.52 5.36
CA LEU A 169 -8.89 -2.75 4.11
C LEU A 169 -7.38 -2.92 4.30
N THR A 170 -6.80 -2.16 5.23
CA THR A 170 -5.40 -2.24 5.61
C THR A 170 -5.01 -3.59 6.22
N LEU A 171 -5.90 -4.21 7.00
CA LEU A 171 -5.68 -5.52 7.63
C LEU A 171 -5.97 -6.67 6.67
N TRP A 172 -6.89 -6.47 5.73
CA TRP A 172 -7.12 -7.41 4.63
C TRP A 172 -5.83 -7.66 3.83
N ILE A 173 -5.03 -6.64 3.56
CA ILE A 173 -3.78 -6.79 2.81
C ILE A 173 -2.76 -7.67 3.53
N GLU A 174 -2.64 -7.53 4.85
CA GLU A 174 -1.80 -8.42 5.65
C GLU A 174 -2.31 -9.87 5.56
N LEU A 175 -3.63 -10.07 5.66
CA LEU A 175 -4.27 -11.37 5.50
C LEU A 175 -4.05 -11.98 4.12
N ARG A 176 -4.18 -11.22 3.02
CA ARG A 176 -3.87 -11.70 1.65
C ARG A 176 -2.44 -12.20 1.52
N THR A 177 -1.52 -11.48 2.16
CA THR A 177 -0.10 -11.83 2.15
C THR A 177 0.12 -13.16 2.85
N LEU A 178 -0.49 -13.34 4.02
CA LEU A 178 -0.45 -14.59 4.78
C LEU A 178 -1.15 -15.75 4.06
N MET A 179 -2.28 -15.48 3.41
CA MET A 179 -3.05 -16.46 2.66
C MET A 179 -2.43 -16.81 1.29
N GLY A 180 -1.38 -16.09 0.86
CA GLY A 180 -0.70 -16.32 -0.42
C GLY A 180 -1.54 -15.89 -1.65
N GLU A 181 -2.55 -15.04 -1.46
CA GLU A 181 -3.53 -14.64 -2.48
C GLU A 181 -3.03 -13.48 -3.37
N ARG A 182 -1.72 -13.20 -3.35
CA ARG A 182 -1.08 -12.22 -4.23
C ARG A 182 -0.89 -12.73 -5.67
N ARG A 183 -1.40 -13.93 -5.98
CA ARG A 183 -1.63 -14.37 -7.36
C ARG A 183 -2.81 -13.59 -7.94
N LEU A 184 -2.58 -12.33 -8.29
CA LEU A 184 -3.18 -11.80 -9.50
C LEU A 184 -2.85 -12.83 -10.58
N ARG A 185 -3.84 -13.64 -10.95
CA ARG A 185 -3.76 -14.43 -12.17
C ARG A 185 -3.67 -13.44 -13.32
N SER A 186 -2.47 -13.01 -13.65
CA SER A 186 -2.08 -12.77 -15.03
C SER A 186 -1.99 -14.13 -15.73
N THR A 187 -3.12 -14.83 -15.82
CA THR A 187 -3.29 -15.81 -16.87
C THR A 187 -3.90 -15.04 -18.02
N PRO A 188 -3.17 -14.77 -19.13
CA PRO A 188 -3.83 -14.44 -20.37
C PRO A 188 -4.61 -15.69 -20.77
N ARG A 189 -5.91 -15.72 -20.45
CA ARG A 189 -6.80 -16.75 -20.99
C ARG A 189 -7.02 -16.40 -22.47
N GLY A 190 -6.17 -17.00 -23.31
CA GLY A 190 -6.48 -17.39 -24.68
C GLY A 190 -6.70 -16.26 -25.69
N VAL A 191 -5.61 -15.63 -26.14
CA VAL A 191 -5.49 -15.41 -27.59
C VAL A 191 -4.91 -16.70 -28.12
N ALA A 192 -5.79 -17.61 -28.54
CA ALA A 192 -5.38 -18.79 -29.26
C ALA A 192 -4.62 -18.34 -30.50
N MET A 193 -3.36 -18.73 -30.53
CA MET A 193 -2.47 -18.71 -31.67
C MET A 193 -3.06 -19.64 -32.74
N GLU A 194 -3.97 -19.14 -33.57
CA GLU A 194 -4.34 -19.81 -34.81
C GLU A 194 -3.29 -19.45 -35.87
N ARG A 195 -2.14 -20.13 -35.77
CA ARG A 195 -1.23 -20.27 -36.91
C ARG A 195 -1.55 -21.55 -37.63
N ALA A 196 -1.78 -21.38 -38.94
CA ALA A 196 -1.51 -22.31 -40.04
C ALA A 196 -2.73 -22.94 -40.71
N MET A 197 -3.10 -22.38 -41.86
CA MET A 197 -3.40 -23.18 -43.04
C MET A 197 -2.42 -22.76 -44.16
N PRO A 198 -1.66 -23.71 -44.73
CA PRO A 198 -0.70 -23.45 -45.80
C PRO A 198 -1.42 -23.30 -47.15
N GLY A 199 -0.81 -22.52 -48.04
CA GLY A 199 -1.29 -22.31 -49.39
C GLY A 199 -1.52 -23.62 -50.15
N ARG A 200 -2.61 -23.66 -50.91
CA ARG A 200 -2.74 -24.53 -52.08
C ARG A 200 -2.64 -23.65 -53.32
N PHE A 201 -1.56 -23.83 -54.05
CA PHE A 201 -1.54 -23.65 -55.50
C PHE A 201 -2.29 -24.84 -56.12
N ALA A 202 -3.28 -24.53 -56.95
CA ALA A 202 -3.59 -25.20 -58.21
C ALA A 202 -4.33 -24.17 -59.07
#